data_AF-A0A3B0YZV8-F1
#
_entry.id   AF-A0A3B0YZV8-F1
#
_cell.length_a   1.000
_cell.length_b   1.000
_cell.length_c   1.000
_cell.angle_alpha   90.00
_cell.angle_beta   90.00
_cell.angle_gamma   90.00
#
_symmetry.space_group_name_H-M   'P 1'
#
loop_
_entity.id
_entity.type
_entity.pdbx_description
1 polymer ?
#
loop_
_entity_poly.entity_id
_entity_poly.type
_entity_poly.pdbx_seq_one_letter_code
_entity_poly.pdbx_strand_id
1 'polypeptide(L)'
;KRRNGNQFLHRESQDYRAAIKRKLKAYHVFVLAGIVSQGLMHYLASSFPRLVWCSFGSWLRTIRPGIAPSERVVSMALRNSFPEFLLVNTHNHG
;
A
#
# COMPACT_ATOMS: atom_id res chain seq x y z
N LYS A 1 9.33 37.64 -5.01
CA LYS A 1 8.27 38.12 -4.06
C LYS A 1 7.42 36.92 -3.64
N ARG A 2 7.71 36.29 -2.48
CA ARG A 2 6.95 35.11 -1.99
C ARG A 2 5.54 35.58 -1.66
N ARG A 3 4.53 35.09 -2.40
CA ARG A 3 3.12 35.45 -2.15
C ARG A 3 2.70 34.89 -0.79
N ASN A 4 2.34 35.82 0.08
CA ASN A 4 1.84 35.66 1.44
C ASN A 4 0.86 34.48 1.58
N GLY A 5 1.15 33.57 2.52
CA GLY A 5 0.50 32.27 2.71
C GLY A 5 -0.86 32.29 3.41
N ASN A 6 -1.60 33.40 3.37
CA ASN A 6 -2.96 33.47 3.89
C ASN A 6 -3.97 33.48 2.73
N GLN A 7 -4.20 32.29 2.15
CA GLN A 7 -5.40 32.06 1.33
C GLN A 7 -6.57 31.81 2.27
N PHE A 8 -7.37 32.86 2.49
CA PHE A 8 -8.60 32.74 3.24
C PHE A 8 -9.61 31.96 2.42
N LEU A 9 -9.68 30.64 2.64
CA LEU A 9 -10.59 29.71 1.95
C LEU A 9 -12.05 30.21 1.98
N HIS A 10 -12.42 30.98 3.00
CA HIS A 10 -13.74 31.58 3.17
C HIS A 10 -14.01 32.84 2.32
N ARG A 11 -13.02 33.38 1.60
CA ARG A 11 -13.15 34.47 0.63
C ARG A 11 -13.07 34.00 -0.83
N GLU A 12 -12.72 32.74 -1.04
CA GLU A 12 -12.56 32.14 -2.37
C GLU A 12 -13.88 31.60 -2.94
N SER A 13 -13.94 31.51 -4.28
CA SER A 13 -15.08 30.96 -5.03
C SER A 13 -15.48 29.55 -4.55
N GLN A 14 -16.76 29.22 -4.65
CA GLN A 14 -17.26 27.88 -4.31
C GLN A 14 -16.52 26.78 -5.10
N ASP A 15 -16.22 27.02 -6.37
CA ASP A 15 -15.49 26.08 -7.23
C ASP A 15 -14.07 25.82 -6.73
N TYR A 16 -13.40 26.88 -6.27
CA TYR A 16 -12.05 26.77 -5.70
C TYR A 16 -12.05 25.94 -4.40
N ARG A 17 -13.03 26.17 -3.52
CA ARG A 17 -13.21 25.37 -2.30
C ARG A 17 -13.53 23.92 -2.62
N ALA A 18 -14.38 23.66 -3.61
CA ALA A 18 -14.74 22.31 -4.04
C ALA A 18 -13.52 21.56 -4.58
N ALA A 19 -12.69 22.22 -5.40
CA ALA A 19 -11.45 21.64 -5.90
C ALA A 19 -10.47 21.29 -4.78
N ILE A 20 -10.31 22.16 -3.77
CA ILE A 20 -9.46 21.88 -2.59
C ILE A 20 -10.01 20.70 -1.80
N LYS A 21 -11.31 20.67 -1.52
CA LYS A 21 -11.95 19.54 -0.80
C LYS A 21 -11.73 18.22 -1.54
N ARG A 22 -11.86 18.20 -2.87
CA ARG A 22 -11.59 17.02 -3.70
C ARG A 22 -10.13 16.57 -3.60
N LYS A 23 -9.19 17.51 -3.68
CA LYS A 23 -7.76 17.22 -3.54
C LYS A 23 -7.44 16.66 -2.14
N LEU A 24 -8.00 17.26 -1.11
CA LEU A 24 -7.82 16.82 0.27
C LEU A 24 -8.40 15.42 0.50
N LYS A 25 -9.60 15.14 -0.03
CA LYS A 25 -10.20 13.81 0.01
C LYS A 25 -9.31 12.77 -0.67
N ALA A 26 -8.81 13.06 -1.87
CA ALA A 26 -7.92 12.14 -2.58
C ALA A 26 -6.64 11.86 -1.79
N TYR A 27 -6.06 12.89 -1.15
CA TYR A 27 -4.90 12.75 -0.28
C TYR A 27 -5.20 11.85 0.93
N HIS A 28 -6.31 12.08 1.64
CA HIS A 28 -6.69 11.25 2.78
C HIS A 28 -6.89 9.79 2.38
N VAL A 29 -7.61 9.54 1.29
CA VAL A 29 -7.83 8.17 0.79
C VAL A 29 -6.50 7.50 0.44
N PHE A 30 -5.59 8.21 -0.23
CA PHE A 30 -4.28 7.68 -0.58
C PHE A 30 -3.45 7.32 0.67
N VAL A 31 -3.39 8.22 1.66
CA VAL A 31 -2.65 7.99 2.90
C VAL A 31 -3.26 6.83 3.70
N LEU A 32 -4.59 6.79 3.84
CA LEU A 32 -5.27 5.70 4.55
C LEU A 32 -5.07 4.35 3.86
N ALA A 33 -5.17 4.30 2.54
CA ALA A 33 -4.88 3.08 1.77
C ALA A 33 -3.42 2.64 1.94
N GLY A 34 -2.49 3.59 1.97
CA GLY A 34 -1.09 3.34 2.28
C GLY A 34 -0.91 2.72 3.67
N ILE A 35 -1.50 3.31 4.70
CA ILE A 35 -1.41 2.82 6.10
C ILE A 35 -1.97 1.40 6.21
N VAL A 36 -3.13 1.12 5.62
CA VAL A 36 -3.73 -0.22 5.62
C VAL A 36 -2.80 -1.22 4.93
N SER A 37 -2.26 -0.87 3.76
CA SER A 37 -1.34 -1.73 3.02
C SER A 37 -0.07 -2.03 3.83
N GLN A 38 0.50 -1.02 4.48
CA GLN A 38 1.68 -1.17 5.35
C GLN A 38 1.38 -2.04 6.56
N GLY A 39 0.23 -1.86 7.20
CA GLY A 39 -0.21 -2.70 8.32
C GLY A 39 -0.33 -4.16 7.93
N LEU A 40 -0.92 -4.44 6.75
CA LEU A 40 -1.03 -5.80 6.21
C LEU A 40 0.35 -6.42 5.95
N MET A 41 1.29 -5.67 5.38
CA MET A 41 2.64 -6.17 5.14
C MET A 41 3.36 -6.52 6.45
N HIS A 42 3.24 -5.68 7.48
CA HIS A 42 3.79 -5.98 8.81
C HIS A 42 3.15 -7.21 9.45
N TYR A 43 1.82 -7.32 9.36
CA TYR A 43 1.09 -8.47 9.89
C TYR A 43 1.55 -9.79 9.24
N LEU A 44 1.68 -9.79 7.91
CA LEU A 44 2.17 -10.96 7.15
C LEU A 44 3.62 -11.29 7.50
N ALA A 45 4.49 -10.29 7.64
CA ALA A 45 5.88 -10.50 8.05
C ALA A 45 6.00 -11.18 9.43
N SER A 46 5.17 -10.76 10.39
CA SER A 46 5.24 -11.27 11.75
C SER A 46 4.53 -12.63 11.90
N SER A 47 3.35 -12.78 11.30
CA SER A 47 2.49 -13.95 11.52
C SER A 47 2.79 -15.11 10.57
N PHE A 48 3.20 -14.80 9.33
CA PHE A 48 3.39 -15.80 8.27
C PHE A 48 4.75 -15.68 7.55
N PRO A 49 5.88 -15.57 8.28
CA PRO A 49 7.18 -15.36 7.67
C PRO A 49 7.56 -16.50 6.70
N ARG A 50 7.25 -17.76 7.04
CA ARG A 50 7.54 -18.91 6.17
C ARG A 50 6.84 -18.81 4.82
N LEU A 51 5.56 -18.47 4.80
CA LEU A 51 4.78 -18.34 3.58
C LEU A 51 5.31 -17.20 2.70
N VAL A 52 5.63 -16.07 3.31
CA VAL A 52 6.25 -14.93 2.62
C VAL A 52 7.57 -15.33 1.96
N TRP A 53 8.43 -16.07 2.67
CA TRP A 53 9.70 -16.53 2.11
C TRP A 53 9.52 -17.53 0.96
N CYS A 54 8.52 -18.43 1.04
CA CYS A 54 8.18 -19.34 -0.07
C CYS A 54 7.67 -18.57 -1.30
N SER A 55 6.76 -17.61 -1.10
CA SER A 55 6.18 -16.80 -2.18
C SER A 55 7.12 -15.76 -2.77
N PHE A 56 8.19 -15.37 -2.07
CA PHE A 56 9.18 -14.41 -2.58
C PHE A 56 9.87 -14.91 -3.86
N GLY A 57 9.95 -16.23 -4.07
CA GLY A 57 10.68 -16.79 -5.20
C GLY A 57 12.16 -16.87 -4.85
N SER A 58 12.62 -18.08 -4.55
CA SER A 58 13.95 -18.39 -4.05
C SER A 58 15.10 -17.73 -4.86
N TRP A 59 15.67 -16.64 -4.35
CA TRP A 59 16.98 -16.14 -4.82
C TRP A 59 17.76 -15.32 -3.77
N LEU A 60 17.31 -15.26 -2.52
CA LEU A 60 18.12 -14.69 -1.44
C LEU A 60 18.96 -15.80 -0.78
N ARG A 61 20.26 -15.82 -1.09
CA ARG A 61 21.24 -16.72 -0.44
C ARG A 61 21.35 -16.48 1.08
N THR A 62 20.78 -15.39 1.60
CA THR A 62 20.86 -14.93 2.99
C THR A 62 19.52 -14.99 3.73
N ILE A 63 18.60 -15.89 3.37
CA ILE A 63 17.42 -16.13 4.22
C ILE A 63 17.90 -16.71 5.55
N ARG A 64 17.90 -15.89 6.60
CA ARG A 64 18.22 -16.31 7.96
C ARG A 64 16.97 -16.87 8.61
N PRO A 65 16.91 -18.17 8.94
CA PRO A 65 15.77 -18.73 9.66
C PRO A 65 15.63 -18.02 11.02
N GLY A 66 14.44 -17.50 11.31
CA GLY A 66 14.14 -16.80 12.57
C GLY A 66 14.08 -15.27 12.48
N ILE A 67 14.42 -14.66 11.34
CA ILE A 67 14.26 -13.22 11.13
C ILE A 67 12.99 -12.96 10.31
N ALA A 68 12.17 -12.01 10.77
CA ALA A 68 10.98 -11.56 10.04
C ALA A 68 11.40 -10.94 8.68
N PRO A 69 10.70 -11.25 7.58
CA PRO A 69 10.97 -10.64 6.29
C PRO A 69 10.73 -9.13 6.34
N SER A 70 11.52 -8.37 5.59
CA SER A 70 11.29 -6.93 5.46
C SER A 70 10.02 -6.65 4.65
N GLU A 71 9.43 -5.47 4.82
CA GLU A 71 8.24 -5.01 4.07
C GLU A 71 8.42 -5.16 2.56
N ARG A 72 9.63 -4.88 2.05
CA ARG A 72 9.97 -5.02 0.63
C ARG A 72 9.91 -6.49 0.16
N VAL A 73 10.34 -7.43 1.00
CA VAL A 73 10.26 -8.87 0.72
C VAL A 73 8.80 -9.31 0.69
N VAL A 74 7.99 -8.86 1.66
CA VAL A 74 6.54 -9.15 1.68
C VAL A 74 5.84 -8.59 0.43
N SER A 75 6.13 -7.34 0.06
CA SER A 75 5.55 -6.70 -1.13
C SER A 75 5.89 -7.46 -2.41
N MET A 76 7.15 -7.92 -2.54
CA MET A 76 7.58 -8.72 -3.68
C MET A 76 6.91 -10.10 -3.71
N ALA A 77 6.82 -10.77 -2.55
CA ALA A 77 6.13 -12.05 -2.42
C ALA A 77 4.65 -11.94 -2.81
N LEU A 78 3.95 -10.90 -2.36
CA LEU A 78 2.56 -10.61 -2.74
C LEU A 78 2.42 -10.38 -4.24
N ARG A 79 3.33 -9.62 -4.86
CA ARG A 79 3.35 -9.41 -6.31
C ARG A 79 3.57 -10.69 -7.10
N ASN A 80 4.47 -11.55 -6.65
CA ASN A 80 4.76 -12.82 -7.31
C ASN A 80 3.59 -13.80 -7.21
N SER A 81 2.88 -13.81 -6.08
CA SER A 81 1.68 -14.64 -5.88
C SER A 81 0.40 -14.04 -6.49
N PHE A 82 0.43 -12.78 -6.94
CA PHE A 82 -0.76 -12.09 -7.42
C PHE A 82 -1.39 -12.70 -8.69
N PRO A 83 -0.64 -13.09 -9.73
CA PRO A 83 -1.22 -13.73 -10.91
C PRO A 83 -1.93 -15.05 -10.59
N GLU A 84 -1.29 -15.91 -9.81
CA GLU A 84 -1.87 -17.18 -9.35
C GLU A 84 -3.15 -16.95 -8.54
N PHE A 85 -3.14 -15.96 -7.63
CA PHE A 85 -4.32 -15.59 -6.87
C PHE A 85 -5.49 -15.17 -7.77
N LEU A 86 -5.22 -14.37 -8.82
CA LEU A 86 -6.27 -13.98 -9.76
C LEU A 86 -6.82 -15.18 -10.54
N LEU A 87 -5.96 -16.10 -11.00
CA LEU A 87 -6.37 -17.30 -11.74
C LEU A 87 -7.21 -18.27 -10.91
N VAL A 88 -6.87 -18.50 -9.64
CA VAL A 88 -7.66 -19.36 -8.75
C VAL A 88 -9.07 -18.79 -8.55
N ASN A 89 -9.20 -17.47 -8.45
CA ASN A 89 -10.50 -16.84 -8.26
C ASN A 89 -11.36 -16.81 -9.52
N THR A 90 -10.78 -16.90 -10.73
CA THR A 90 -11.58 -17.01 -11.96
C THR A 90 -12.16 -18.41 -12.16
N HIS A 91 -11.44 -19.47 -11.77
CA HIS A 91 -11.92 -20.85 -11.88
C HIS A 91 -13.02 -21.19 -10.86
N ASN A 92 -13.09 -20.48 -9.74
CA ASN A 92 -14.06 -20.73 -8.67
C ASN A 92 -15.44 -20.07 -8.89
N HIS A 93 -15.63 -19.40 -10.03
CA HIS A 93 -16.88 -18.72 -10.42
C HIS A 93 -17.53 -19.30 -11.69
N GLY A 94 -17.21 -20.56 -12.04
CA GLY A 94 -17.86 -21.34 -13.09
C GLY A 94 -18.89 -22.32 -12.55
#